data_AF-A0A483SWY7-F1
#
_entry.id   AF-A0A483SWY7-F1
#
_cell.length_a   1.000
_cell.length_b   1.000
_cell.length_c   1.000
_cell.angle_alpha   90.00
_cell.angle_beta   90.00
_cell.angle_gamma   90.00
#
_symmetry.space_group_name_H-M   'P 1'
#
loop_
_entity.id
_entity.type
_entity.pdbx_description
1 polymer ?
#
loop_
_entity_poly.entity_id
_entity_poly.type
_entity_poly.pdbx_seq_one_letter_code
_entity_poly.pdbx_strand_id
1 'polypeptide(L)'
;MNKINNQIKYIEYLLRKCRTILTNDISFHADRLREISGTYPDLLNPVTLNEKICHRILFIHNPFYTLLADKLLVRQYVEKRTNLIKLIPLVGVYNRVDDIDFDKLPSKFVLKCNHDSGSAVICTDKTNIDPAKVKSKLKLSLKKNMYYTTREWQYKNIPPVILCEMYLDLFSSKHRNITPEMIRIHCFHGVACFIEADFTDSDGNEFINVYDRAWNLQPFQMEYPNTPLPVDEPESFHKSVIAAQDLAKEIDYCRVDLMLKGDDIYFSEITLSPKRGKLKITPSIWDAKLGSMWDLSLAKTGSIEPVYSCP
;
A
#
# COMPACT_ATOMS: atom_id res chain seq x y z
N MET A 1 -14.54 8.02 -20.67
CA MET A 1 -13.35 7.26 -21.16
C MET A 1 -13.78 6.47 -22.38
N ASN A 2 -13.16 6.68 -23.55
CA ASN A 2 -13.59 6.04 -24.80
C ASN A 2 -13.34 4.51 -24.76
N LYS A 3 -14.28 3.70 -25.28
CA LYS A 3 -14.22 2.23 -25.32
C LYS A 3 -12.92 1.70 -25.94
N ILE A 4 -12.40 2.43 -26.92
CA ILE A 4 -11.11 2.18 -27.60
C ILE A 4 -9.94 2.24 -26.61
N ASN A 5 -9.92 3.24 -25.72
CA ASN A 5 -8.84 3.39 -24.72
C ASN A 5 -8.81 2.20 -23.76
N ASN A 6 -9.97 1.66 -23.37
CA ASN A 6 -10.01 0.46 -22.51
C ASN A 6 -9.51 -0.79 -23.21
N GLN A 7 -9.80 -0.94 -24.51
CA GLN A 7 -9.27 -2.05 -25.30
C GLN A 7 -7.74 -1.97 -25.41
N ILE A 8 -7.20 -0.79 -25.72
CA ILE A 8 -5.74 -0.55 -25.75
C ILE A 8 -5.11 -0.91 -24.39
N LYS A 9 -5.65 -0.37 -23.29
CA LYS A 9 -5.18 -0.67 -21.92
C LYS A 9 -5.30 -2.15 -21.53
N TYR A 10 -6.20 -2.89 -22.16
CA TYR A 10 -6.33 -4.33 -21.95
C TYR A 10 -5.32 -5.11 -22.80
N ILE A 11 -5.10 -4.70 -24.06
CA ILE A 11 -4.05 -5.25 -24.93
C ILE A 11 -2.68 -5.04 -24.29
N GLU A 12 -2.36 -3.84 -23.79
CA GLU A 12 -1.13 -3.57 -23.05
C GLU A 12 -0.95 -4.53 -21.86
N TYR A 13 -2.04 -4.79 -21.13
CA TYR A 13 -2.02 -5.75 -20.04
C TYR A 13 -1.73 -7.17 -20.53
N LEU A 14 -2.36 -7.62 -21.62
CA LEU A 14 -2.08 -8.92 -22.23
C LEU A 14 -0.62 -9.03 -22.70
N LEU A 15 -0.05 -7.97 -23.26
CA LEU A 15 1.37 -7.93 -23.64
C LEU A 15 2.29 -8.07 -22.42
N ARG A 16 1.98 -7.38 -21.31
CA ARG A 16 2.73 -7.51 -20.04
C ARG A 16 2.63 -8.91 -19.44
N LYS A 17 1.45 -9.54 -19.57
CA LYS A 17 1.21 -10.93 -19.20
C LYS A 17 2.05 -11.87 -20.07
N CYS A 18 2.04 -11.74 -21.39
CA CYS A 18 2.90 -12.56 -22.26
C CYS A 18 4.39 -12.36 -21.94
N ARG A 19 4.81 -11.13 -21.60
CA ARG A 19 6.20 -10.85 -21.22
C ARG A 19 6.67 -11.62 -19.98
N THR A 20 5.81 -12.09 -19.07
CA THR A 20 6.26 -12.96 -17.95
C THR A 20 6.89 -14.25 -18.43
N ILE A 21 6.53 -14.72 -19.63
CA ILE A 21 7.04 -15.97 -20.20
C ILE A 21 8.44 -15.76 -20.78
N LEU A 22 8.74 -14.54 -21.23
CA LEU A 22 9.96 -14.21 -21.97
C LEU A 22 11.04 -13.56 -21.09
N THR A 23 10.65 -12.90 -20.00
CA THR A 23 11.57 -12.19 -19.11
C THR A 23 11.52 -12.83 -17.73
N ASN A 24 12.68 -13.28 -17.24
CA ASN A 24 12.83 -13.77 -15.88
C ASN A 24 12.52 -12.68 -14.85
N ASP A 25 11.88 -13.05 -13.74
CA ASP A 25 11.47 -12.09 -12.70
C ASP A 25 12.70 -11.45 -12.00
N ILE A 26 13.81 -12.19 -11.88
CA ILE A 26 15.06 -11.65 -11.31
C ILE A 26 15.57 -10.48 -12.16
N SER A 27 15.73 -10.65 -13.48
CA SER A 27 16.20 -9.57 -14.35
C SER A 27 15.18 -8.43 -14.42
N PHE A 28 13.87 -8.74 -14.40
CA PHE A 28 12.83 -7.73 -14.36
C PHE A 28 12.97 -6.75 -13.18
N HIS A 29 13.25 -7.27 -11.97
CA HIS A 29 13.43 -6.44 -10.77
C HIS A 29 14.82 -5.81 -10.70
N ALA A 30 15.87 -6.58 -11.02
CA ALA A 30 17.25 -6.08 -10.99
C ALA A 30 17.49 -4.91 -11.95
N ASP A 31 16.99 -5.00 -13.19
CA ASP A 31 17.12 -3.91 -14.18
C ASP A 31 16.44 -2.61 -13.70
N ARG A 32 15.28 -2.73 -13.04
CA ARG A 32 14.52 -1.59 -12.53
C ARG A 32 15.11 -0.99 -11.27
N LEU A 33 15.71 -1.81 -10.40
CA LEU A 33 16.44 -1.30 -9.24
C LEU A 33 17.76 -0.65 -9.67
N ARG A 34 18.42 -1.16 -10.72
CA ARG A 34 19.60 -0.51 -11.31
C ARG A 34 19.31 0.91 -11.79
N GLU A 35 18.15 1.15 -12.40
CA GLU A 35 17.74 2.50 -12.85
C GLU A 35 17.69 3.52 -11.70
N ILE A 36 17.42 3.08 -10.46
CA ILE A 36 17.30 3.95 -9.29
C ILE A 36 18.62 4.04 -8.51
N SER A 37 19.27 2.90 -8.29
CA SER A 37 20.49 2.81 -7.47
C SER A 37 21.78 3.16 -8.24
N GLY A 38 21.74 3.14 -9.58
CA GLY A 38 22.90 3.36 -10.45
C GLY A 38 23.85 2.16 -10.56
N THR A 39 23.61 1.08 -9.82
CA THR A 39 24.45 -0.13 -9.82
C THR A 39 23.60 -1.38 -9.99
N TYR A 40 24.20 -2.48 -10.47
CA TYR A 40 23.45 -3.73 -10.59
C TYR A 40 23.32 -4.38 -9.20
N PRO A 41 22.10 -4.66 -8.71
CA PRO A 41 21.90 -5.18 -7.36
C PRO A 41 22.26 -6.67 -7.25
N ASP A 42 22.73 -7.10 -6.09
CA ASP A 42 22.80 -8.53 -5.75
C ASP A 42 21.51 -8.94 -5.01
N LEU A 43 20.54 -9.45 -5.77
CA LEU A 43 19.26 -9.89 -5.22
C LEU A 43 19.34 -11.26 -4.53
N LEU A 44 20.44 -12.01 -4.68
CA LEU A 44 20.65 -13.28 -3.98
C LEU A 44 21.24 -13.05 -2.58
N ASN A 45 22.13 -12.06 -2.46
CA ASN A 45 22.74 -11.65 -1.19
C ASN A 45 22.42 -10.17 -0.89
N PRO A 46 21.14 -9.82 -0.63
CA PRO A 46 20.70 -8.44 -0.54
C PRO A 46 21.23 -7.73 0.72
N VAL A 47 21.74 -6.51 0.53
CA VAL A 47 22.26 -5.67 1.62
C VAL A 47 21.31 -4.52 1.92
N THR A 48 20.85 -3.80 0.89
CA THR A 48 20.02 -2.61 1.07
C THR A 48 18.55 -2.94 1.30
N LEU A 49 17.77 -1.98 1.83
CA LEU A 49 16.33 -2.15 2.01
C LEU A 49 15.65 -2.46 0.67
N ASN A 50 16.00 -1.73 -0.37
CA ASN A 50 15.49 -1.97 -1.72
C ASN A 50 15.80 -3.37 -2.25
N GLU A 51 17.04 -3.84 -2.10
CA GLU A 51 17.44 -5.20 -2.49
C GLU A 51 16.67 -6.26 -1.70
N LYS A 52 16.49 -6.08 -0.39
CA LYS A 52 15.75 -7.02 0.47
C LYS A 52 14.26 -7.09 0.12
N ILE A 53 13.64 -5.96 -0.22
CA ILE A 53 12.28 -5.94 -0.74
C ILE A 53 12.18 -6.74 -2.04
N CYS A 54 13.09 -6.51 -2.99
CA CYS A 54 13.14 -7.27 -4.24
C CYS A 54 13.40 -8.77 -4.01
N HIS A 55 14.30 -9.12 -3.10
CA HIS A 55 14.59 -10.50 -2.70
C HIS A 55 13.32 -11.19 -2.17
N ARG A 56 12.58 -10.55 -1.25
CA ARG A 56 11.31 -11.09 -0.77
C ARG A 56 10.34 -11.36 -1.92
N ILE A 57 10.15 -10.39 -2.82
CA ILE A 57 9.22 -10.54 -3.95
C ILE A 57 9.57 -11.78 -4.80
N LEU A 58 10.86 -12.04 -5.00
CA LEU A 58 11.38 -13.11 -5.86
C LEU A 58 11.33 -14.49 -5.23
N PHE A 59 11.62 -14.59 -3.93
CA PHE A 59 11.93 -15.87 -3.29
C PHE A 59 10.93 -16.28 -2.20
N ILE A 60 10.09 -15.36 -1.73
CA ILE A 60 9.15 -15.63 -0.63
C ILE A 60 7.71 -15.60 -1.15
N HIS A 61 7.16 -16.79 -1.36
CA HIS A 61 5.79 -17.01 -1.84
C HIS A 61 4.88 -17.52 -0.72
N ASN A 62 4.55 -16.65 0.22
CA ASN A 62 3.73 -17.00 1.38
C ASN A 62 2.25 -16.61 1.15
N PRO A 63 1.28 -17.55 1.24
CA PRO A 63 -0.16 -17.22 1.16
C PRO A 63 -0.62 -16.19 2.19
N PHE A 64 0.04 -16.12 3.35
CA PHE A 64 -0.22 -15.09 4.35
C PHE A 64 -0.02 -13.68 3.78
N TYR A 65 0.98 -13.48 2.92
CA TYR A 65 1.22 -12.19 2.26
C TYR A 65 0.12 -11.84 1.27
N THR A 66 -0.46 -12.84 0.60
CA THR A 66 -1.65 -12.65 -0.23
C THR A 66 -2.86 -12.23 0.59
N LEU A 67 -3.07 -12.83 1.77
CA LEU A 67 -4.13 -12.42 2.71
C LEU A 67 -3.95 -10.96 3.14
N LEU A 68 -2.72 -10.55 3.48
CA LEU A 68 -2.43 -9.17 3.91
C LEU A 68 -2.61 -8.15 2.78
N ALA A 69 -2.31 -8.53 1.53
CA ALA A 69 -2.44 -7.66 0.37
C ALA A 69 -3.89 -7.52 -0.15
N ASP A 70 -4.77 -8.48 0.18
CA ASP A 70 -6.19 -8.42 -0.17
C ASP A 70 -6.93 -7.43 0.74
N LYS A 71 -7.35 -6.30 0.18
CA LYS A 71 -8.03 -5.22 0.92
C LYS A 71 -9.35 -5.64 1.58
N LEU A 72 -9.95 -6.77 1.19
CA LEU A 72 -11.11 -7.33 1.87
C LEU A 72 -10.70 -8.26 3.01
N LEU A 73 -9.86 -9.26 2.74
CA LEU A 73 -9.48 -10.27 3.74
C LEU A 73 -8.63 -9.71 4.89
N VAL A 74 -7.76 -8.74 4.61
CA VAL A 74 -6.92 -8.10 5.63
C VAL A 74 -7.73 -7.44 6.75
N ARG A 75 -8.99 -7.09 6.50
CA ARG A 75 -9.88 -6.46 7.50
C ARG A 75 -10.05 -7.35 8.74
N GLN A 76 -10.30 -8.65 8.54
CA GLN A 76 -10.42 -9.60 9.64
C GLN A 76 -9.09 -9.78 10.38
N TYR A 77 -7.96 -9.68 9.68
CA TYR A 77 -6.65 -9.72 10.31
C TYR A 77 -6.44 -8.53 11.25
N VAL A 78 -6.82 -7.31 10.82
CA VAL A 78 -6.71 -6.09 11.63
C VAL A 78 -7.57 -6.18 12.89
N GLU A 79 -8.85 -6.53 12.74
CA GLU A 79 -9.80 -6.63 13.87
C GLU A 79 -9.36 -7.62 14.95
N LYS A 80 -8.71 -8.71 14.54
CA LYS A 80 -8.20 -9.74 15.47
C LYS A 80 -6.93 -9.35 16.20
N ARG A 81 -6.20 -8.34 15.72
CA ARG A 81 -4.86 -8.00 16.21
C ARG A 81 -4.86 -6.80 17.14
N THR A 82 -5.72 -5.82 16.88
CA THR A 82 -5.74 -4.60 17.69
C THR A 82 -7.12 -3.97 17.68
N ASN A 83 -7.51 -3.39 18.80
CA ASN A 83 -8.72 -2.59 18.95
C ASN A 83 -8.45 -1.07 18.81
N LEU A 84 -7.19 -0.70 18.57
CA LEU A 84 -6.77 0.70 18.43
C LEU A 84 -7.08 1.29 17.04
N ILE A 85 -7.35 0.42 16.05
CA ILE A 85 -7.57 0.80 14.66
C ILE A 85 -9.04 0.60 14.29
N LYS A 86 -9.64 1.62 13.68
CA LYS A 86 -10.94 1.55 13.04
C LYS A 86 -10.78 1.14 11.58
N LEU A 87 -11.60 0.21 11.13
CA LEU A 87 -11.76 -0.03 9.71
C LEU A 87 -12.77 0.96 9.12
N ILE A 88 -12.51 1.45 7.92
CA ILE A 88 -13.50 2.24 7.18
C ILE A 88 -14.75 1.38 6.94
N PRO A 89 -15.96 1.86 7.26
CA PRO A 89 -17.18 1.09 7.04
C PRO A 89 -17.35 0.72 5.56
N LEU A 90 -17.65 -0.56 5.31
CA LEU A 90 -18.03 -1.04 3.98
C LEU A 90 -19.51 -0.77 3.77
N VAL A 91 -19.81 -0.06 2.69
CA VAL A 91 -21.17 0.13 2.16
C VAL A 91 -21.61 -1.09 1.34
N GLY A 92 -20.66 -1.74 0.66
CA GLY A 92 -20.95 -2.92 -0.14
C GLY A 92 -19.71 -3.61 -0.70
N VAL A 93 -19.89 -4.88 -1.07
CA VAL A 93 -18.90 -5.71 -1.76
C VAL A 93 -19.57 -6.32 -2.99
N TYR A 94 -18.96 -6.17 -4.16
CA TYR A 94 -19.57 -6.54 -5.44
C TYR A 94 -18.63 -7.40 -6.28
N ASN A 95 -19.16 -8.49 -6.84
CA ASN A 95 -18.44 -9.33 -7.79
C ASN A 95 -18.48 -8.75 -9.21
N ARG A 96 -19.54 -8.00 -9.56
CA ARG A 96 -19.72 -7.39 -10.87
C ARG A 96 -20.01 -5.91 -10.75
N VAL A 97 -19.53 -5.13 -11.71
CA VAL A 97 -19.83 -3.69 -11.80
C VAL A 97 -21.31 -3.38 -12.04
N ASP A 98 -22.04 -4.35 -12.61
CA ASP A 98 -23.46 -4.19 -12.92
C ASP A 98 -24.31 -4.26 -11.64
N ASP A 99 -23.82 -4.92 -10.59
CA ASP A 99 -24.48 -5.05 -9.28
C ASP A 99 -24.42 -3.76 -8.44
N ILE A 100 -23.65 -2.76 -8.91
CA ILE A 100 -23.52 -1.47 -8.23
C ILE A 100 -24.71 -0.58 -8.59
N ASP A 101 -25.57 -0.37 -7.59
CA ASP A 101 -26.69 0.57 -7.57
C ASP A 101 -26.23 1.92 -6.99
N PHE A 102 -25.90 2.87 -7.88
CA PHE A 102 -25.36 4.19 -7.50
C PHE A 102 -26.37 5.06 -6.75
N ASP A 103 -27.67 4.82 -6.92
CA ASP A 103 -28.70 5.61 -6.25
C ASP A 103 -28.72 5.31 -4.75
N LYS A 104 -28.41 4.07 -4.38
CA LYS A 104 -28.28 3.61 -2.98
C LYS A 104 -26.94 3.93 -2.32
N LEU A 105 -25.92 4.32 -3.07
CA LEU A 105 -24.64 4.72 -2.50
C LEU A 105 -24.77 6.06 -1.75
N PRO A 106 -23.98 6.29 -0.69
CA PRO A 106 -23.97 7.55 0.05
C PRO A 106 -23.53 8.73 -0.84
N SER A 107 -23.67 9.96 -0.35
CA SER A 107 -23.24 11.17 -1.09
C SER A 107 -21.74 11.24 -1.33
N LYS A 108 -20.93 10.59 -0.47
CA LYS A 108 -19.48 10.45 -0.59
C LYS A 108 -19.05 9.01 -0.32
N PHE A 109 -18.23 8.44 -1.20
CA PHE A 109 -17.73 7.07 -1.08
C PHE A 109 -16.42 6.86 -1.85
N VAL A 110 -15.77 5.73 -1.60
CA VAL A 110 -14.62 5.25 -2.38
C VAL A 110 -14.91 3.85 -2.92
N LEU A 111 -14.86 3.69 -4.24
CA LEU A 111 -14.89 2.38 -4.89
C LEU A 111 -13.49 1.93 -5.24
N LYS A 112 -13.07 0.73 -4.84
CA LYS A 112 -11.75 0.17 -5.16
C LYS A 112 -11.80 -1.34 -5.33
N CYS A 113 -10.94 -1.90 -6.17
CA CYS A 113 -10.75 -3.34 -6.25
C CYS A 113 -9.84 -3.82 -5.11
N ASN A 114 -10.06 -5.03 -4.61
CA ASN A 114 -9.31 -5.56 -3.47
C ASN A 114 -7.86 -5.98 -3.82
N HIS A 115 -7.64 -6.46 -5.05
CA HIS A 115 -6.43 -7.13 -5.51
C HIS A 115 -5.38 -6.23 -6.16
N ASP A 116 -5.62 -4.91 -6.24
CA ASP A 116 -4.80 -4.00 -7.02
C ASP A 116 -4.45 -2.70 -6.29
N SER A 117 -3.61 -1.88 -6.91
CA SER A 117 -3.40 -0.47 -6.59
C SER A 117 -3.72 0.36 -7.83
N GLY A 118 -4.56 1.38 -7.68
CA GLY A 118 -4.93 2.31 -8.77
C GLY A 118 -6.34 2.15 -9.36
N SER A 119 -7.12 1.15 -8.95
CA SER A 119 -8.55 1.07 -9.32
C SER A 119 -9.42 2.11 -8.61
N ALA A 120 -8.94 2.72 -7.53
CA ALA A 120 -9.71 3.61 -6.67
C ALA A 120 -10.46 4.71 -7.45
N VAL A 121 -11.72 4.92 -7.09
CA VAL A 121 -12.58 6.00 -7.57
C VAL A 121 -13.13 6.67 -6.32
N ILE A 122 -12.69 7.90 -6.08
CA ILE A 122 -13.12 8.72 -4.96
C ILE A 122 -14.28 9.59 -5.45
N CYS A 123 -15.42 9.49 -4.76
CA CYS A 123 -16.59 10.32 -4.97
C CYS A 123 -16.76 11.21 -3.73
N THR A 124 -16.49 12.50 -3.88
CA THR A 124 -16.75 13.52 -2.85
C THR A 124 -18.05 14.27 -3.07
N ASP A 125 -18.67 14.09 -4.24
CA ASP A 125 -19.98 14.60 -4.60
C ASP A 125 -20.60 13.67 -5.65
N LYS A 126 -21.69 12.99 -5.26
CA LYS A 126 -22.40 12.03 -6.13
C LYS A 126 -23.02 12.68 -7.37
N THR A 127 -23.30 13.99 -7.36
CA THR A 127 -23.86 14.68 -8.52
C THR A 127 -22.87 14.83 -9.67
N ASN A 128 -21.57 14.80 -9.35
CA ASN A 128 -20.47 14.98 -10.31
C ASN A 128 -19.88 13.66 -10.82
N ILE A 129 -20.45 12.51 -10.42
CA ILE A 129 -19.97 11.20 -10.84
C ILE A 129 -20.56 10.82 -12.20
N ASP A 130 -19.75 10.17 -13.03
CA ASP A 130 -20.19 9.50 -14.27
C ASP A 130 -20.21 7.98 -14.01
N PRO A 131 -21.37 7.38 -13.67
CA PRO A 131 -21.47 5.95 -13.36
C PRO A 131 -20.97 5.06 -14.49
N ALA A 132 -21.17 5.45 -15.75
CA ALA A 132 -20.73 4.66 -16.90
C ALA A 132 -19.20 4.63 -16.98
N LYS A 133 -18.53 5.77 -16.78
CA LYS A 133 -17.06 5.84 -16.72
C LYS A 133 -16.50 5.06 -15.53
N VAL A 134 -17.15 5.13 -14.37
CA VAL A 134 -16.74 4.38 -13.17
C VAL A 134 -16.87 2.87 -13.39
N LYS A 135 -18.05 2.38 -13.83
CA LYS A 135 -18.27 0.97 -14.17
C LYS A 135 -17.26 0.50 -15.22
N SER A 136 -16.98 1.32 -16.22
CA SER A 136 -16.01 1.03 -17.28
C SER A 136 -14.56 0.88 -16.75
N LYS A 137 -14.13 1.76 -15.83
CA LYS A 137 -12.83 1.65 -15.15
C LYS A 137 -12.74 0.38 -14.31
N LEU A 138 -13.72 0.14 -13.44
CA LEU A 138 -13.74 -1.02 -12.54
C LEU A 138 -13.82 -2.35 -13.30
N LYS A 139 -14.61 -2.41 -14.39
CA LYS A 139 -14.71 -3.60 -15.25
C LYS A 139 -13.40 -3.93 -15.92
N LEU A 140 -12.60 -2.92 -16.28
CA LEU A 140 -11.26 -3.12 -16.79
C LEU A 140 -10.30 -3.59 -15.69
N SER A 141 -10.38 -3.01 -14.49
CA SER A 141 -9.56 -3.42 -13.33
C SER A 141 -9.82 -4.88 -12.95
N LEU A 142 -11.08 -5.32 -12.83
CA LEU A 142 -11.44 -6.71 -12.51
C LEU A 142 -10.88 -7.76 -13.49
N LYS A 143 -10.54 -7.37 -14.73
CA LYS A 143 -9.94 -8.27 -15.73
C LYS A 143 -8.42 -8.37 -15.60
N LYS A 144 -7.80 -7.49 -14.82
CA LYS A 144 -6.36 -7.41 -14.66
C LYS A 144 -5.95 -8.11 -13.37
N ASN A 145 -4.75 -8.63 -13.36
CA ASN A 145 -4.10 -9.13 -12.16
C ASN A 145 -2.78 -8.37 -12.01
N MET A 146 -2.60 -7.75 -10.85
CA MET A 146 -1.50 -6.82 -10.60
C MET A 146 -0.12 -7.48 -10.78
N TYR A 147 0.01 -8.79 -10.47
CA TYR A 147 1.24 -9.55 -10.65
C TYR A 147 1.80 -9.43 -12.08
N TYR A 148 0.95 -9.48 -13.11
CA TYR A 148 1.41 -9.37 -14.50
C TYR A 148 1.89 -7.97 -14.88
N THR A 149 1.68 -6.97 -14.03
CA THR A 149 2.26 -5.64 -14.20
C THR A 149 3.48 -5.42 -13.33
N THR A 150 3.45 -5.87 -12.07
CA THR A 150 4.45 -5.50 -11.06
C THR A 150 5.41 -6.61 -10.66
N ARG A 151 5.08 -7.87 -11.00
CA ARG A 151 5.78 -9.08 -10.55
C ARG A 151 5.81 -9.24 -9.03
N GLU A 152 4.87 -8.62 -8.32
CA GLU A 152 4.70 -8.79 -6.88
C GLU A 152 3.82 -10.01 -6.61
N TRP A 153 4.41 -11.06 -6.03
CA TRP A 153 3.73 -12.34 -5.87
C TRP A 153 2.51 -12.28 -4.96
N GLN A 154 2.51 -11.39 -3.94
CA GLN A 154 1.40 -11.30 -3.00
C GLN A 154 0.05 -11.00 -3.68
N TYR A 155 0.03 -10.30 -4.83
CA TYR A 155 -1.21 -10.01 -5.56
C TYR A 155 -1.66 -11.13 -6.49
N LYS A 156 -0.83 -12.14 -6.75
CA LYS A 156 -1.04 -13.10 -7.85
C LYS A 156 -2.31 -13.92 -7.71
N ASN A 157 -2.68 -14.29 -6.48
CA ASN A 157 -3.75 -15.23 -6.21
C ASN A 157 -4.96 -14.60 -5.52
N ILE A 158 -5.11 -13.27 -5.55
CA ILE A 158 -6.25 -12.58 -4.95
C ILE A 158 -7.47 -12.65 -5.91
N PRO A 159 -8.61 -13.24 -5.49
CA PRO A 159 -9.83 -13.19 -6.27
C PRO A 159 -10.37 -11.75 -6.35
N PRO A 160 -10.63 -11.22 -7.56
CA PRO A 160 -10.96 -9.81 -7.71
C PRO A 160 -12.42 -9.50 -7.37
N VAL A 161 -12.64 -8.61 -6.41
CA VAL A 161 -13.94 -8.00 -6.09
C VAL A 161 -13.84 -6.48 -5.99
N ILE A 162 -14.98 -5.79 -5.93
CA ILE A 162 -15.08 -4.34 -5.75
C ILE A 162 -15.59 -4.06 -4.33
N LEU A 163 -14.88 -3.19 -3.63
CA LEU A 163 -15.26 -2.67 -2.32
C LEU A 163 -15.81 -1.26 -2.49
N CYS A 164 -16.92 -0.97 -1.81
CA CYS A 164 -17.41 0.38 -1.60
C CYS A 164 -17.23 0.73 -0.13
N GLU A 165 -16.39 1.72 0.15
CA GLU A 165 -16.09 2.23 1.49
C GLU A 165 -16.69 3.62 1.66
N MET A 166 -17.07 3.95 2.90
CA MET A 166 -17.39 5.33 3.26
C MET A 166 -16.18 6.24 3.00
N TYR A 167 -16.42 7.45 2.50
CA TYR A 167 -15.35 8.44 2.35
C TYR A 167 -14.90 8.98 3.71
N LEU A 168 -13.59 8.94 3.98
CA LEU A 168 -13.00 9.57 5.16
C LEU A 168 -12.51 10.97 4.80
N ASP A 169 -13.15 11.98 5.38
CA ASP A 169 -12.70 13.37 5.31
C ASP A 169 -11.71 13.64 6.45
N LEU A 170 -10.42 13.73 6.12
CA LEU A 170 -9.32 13.99 7.07
C LEU A 170 -9.17 15.49 7.40
N PHE A 171 -9.64 16.37 6.51
CA PHE A 171 -9.33 17.80 6.57
C PHE A 171 -10.47 18.65 7.11
N SER A 172 -11.66 18.07 7.34
CA SER A 172 -12.84 18.83 7.77
C SER A 172 -12.67 19.63 9.07
N SER A 173 -11.63 19.37 9.86
CA SER A 173 -11.36 20.03 11.15
C SER A 173 -9.92 20.52 11.33
N LYS A 174 -9.04 20.36 10.33
CA LYS A 174 -7.61 20.71 10.44
C LYS A 174 -7.09 21.34 9.15
N HIS A 175 -6.05 22.17 9.26
CA HIS A 175 -5.42 22.79 8.11
C HIS A 175 -4.66 21.74 7.27
N ARG A 176 -4.94 21.73 5.97
CA ARG A 176 -4.36 20.78 5.01
C ARG A 176 -2.83 20.72 5.07
N ASN A 177 -2.18 21.88 5.15
CA ASN A 177 -0.72 22.00 5.06
C ASN A 177 0.06 21.37 6.23
N ILE A 178 -0.62 21.06 7.34
CA ILE A 178 0.00 20.48 8.55
C ILE A 178 -0.62 19.14 8.94
N THR A 179 -1.61 18.67 8.19
CA THR A 179 -2.31 17.43 8.50
C THR A 179 -1.77 16.33 7.60
N PRO A 180 -1.12 15.29 8.15
CA PRO A 180 -0.63 14.20 7.33
C PRO A 180 -1.82 13.43 6.71
N GLU A 181 -1.78 13.23 5.40
CA GLU A 181 -2.76 12.43 4.64
C GLU A 181 -2.64 10.94 4.98
N MET A 182 -1.42 10.51 5.30
CA MET A 182 -1.10 9.15 5.69
C MET A 182 0.12 9.17 6.62
N ILE A 183 0.09 8.30 7.61
CA ILE A 183 1.23 7.92 8.42
C ILE A 183 1.59 6.49 8.04
N ARG A 184 2.80 6.28 7.49
CA ARG A 184 3.27 4.97 7.06
C ARG A 184 4.40 4.50 7.95
N ILE A 185 4.11 3.51 8.78
CA ILE A 185 4.99 3.06 9.84
C ILE A 185 5.75 1.82 9.38
N HIS A 186 7.06 1.95 9.22
CA HIS A 186 7.92 0.85 8.83
C HIS A 186 8.27 0.01 10.04
N CYS A 187 7.80 -1.22 10.02
CA CYS A 187 8.03 -2.21 11.07
C CYS A 187 9.00 -3.28 10.58
N PHE A 188 10.01 -3.58 11.39
CA PHE A 188 10.98 -4.64 11.19
C PHE A 188 10.86 -5.60 12.36
N HIS A 189 10.60 -6.89 12.08
CA HIS A 189 10.42 -7.92 13.09
C HIS A 189 9.39 -7.53 14.18
N GLY A 190 8.28 -6.95 13.76
CA GLY A 190 7.22 -6.47 14.65
C GLY A 190 7.50 -5.15 15.40
N VAL A 191 8.66 -4.52 15.18
CA VAL A 191 9.05 -3.28 15.87
C VAL A 191 8.99 -2.11 14.89
N ALA A 192 8.28 -1.04 15.25
CA ALA A 192 8.27 0.20 14.47
C ALA A 192 9.65 0.88 14.56
N CYS A 193 10.24 1.22 13.41
CA CYS A 193 11.57 1.81 13.35
C CYS A 193 11.55 3.26 12.89
N PHE A 194 10.80 3.57 11.82
CA PHE A 194 10.65 4.92 11.30
C PHE A 194 9.28 5.10 10.64
N ILE A 195 8.90 6.36 10.44
CA ILE A 195 7.57 6.77 10.00
C ILE A 195 7.69 7.75 8.84
N GLU A 196 7.05 7.46 7.71
CA GLU A 196 6.78 8.47 6.67
C GLU A 196 5.47 9.18 7.01
N ALA A 197 5.46 10.51 6.98
CA ALA A 197 4.24 11.32 7.05
C ALA A 197 4.05 12.05 5.71
N ASP A 198 2.98 11.73 5.00
CA ASP A 198 2.66 12.31 3.69
C ASP A 198 1.86 13.59 3.84
N PHE A 199 2.22 14.62 3.08
CA PHE A 199 1.47 15.87 3.04
C PHE A 199 1.26 16.32 1.59
N THR A 200 0.10 16.92 1.33
CA THR A 200 -0.16 17.68 0.11
C THR A 200 -0.64 19.06 0.51
N ASP A 201 0.09 20.11 0.14
CA ASP A 201 -0.30 21.48 0.48
C ASP A 201 -1.48 21.99 -0.37
N SER A 202 -1.93 23.22 -0.11
CA SER A 202 -3.00 23.88 -0.86
C SER A 202 -2.70 24.10 -2.34
N ASP A 203 -1.42 24.18 -2.72
CA ASP A 203 -0.98 24.39 -4.10
C ASP A 203 -0.78 23.06 -4.85
N GLY A 204 -0.94 21.93 -4.15
CA GLY A 204 -0.81 20.58 -4.69
C GLY A 204 0.62 20.05 -4.68
N ASN A 205 1.54 20.69 -3.96
CA ASN A 205 2.89 20.16 -3.77
C ASN A 205 2.87 19.01 -2.75
N GLU A 206 3.58 17.94 -3.08
CA GLU A 206 3.69 16.72 -2.27
C GLU A 206 4.98 16.72 -1.43
N PHE A 207 4.87 16.33 -0.17
CA PHE A 207 5.97 16.25 0.78
C PHE A 207 5.94 14.93 1.56
N ILE A 208 7.12 14.44 1.95
CA ILE A 208 7.26 13.33 2.89
C ILE A 208 8.28 13.70 3.95
N ASN A 209 7.82 13.80 5.20
CA ASN A 209 8.72 13.90 6.34
C ASN A 209 8.97 12.50 6.90
N VAL A 210 10.22 12.18 7.24
CA VAL A 210 10.55 10.92 7.89
C VAL A 210 10.87 11.16 9.36
N TYR A 211 10.16 10.49 10.25
CA TYR A 211 10.29 10.63 11.70
C TYR A 211 10.71 9.33 12.38
N ASP A 212 11.31 9.43 13.57
CA ASP A 212 11.42 8.31 14.50
C ASP A 212 10.16 8.19 15.39
N ARG A 213 10.17 7.22 16.31
CA ARG A 213 9.05 6.96 17.24
C ARG A 213 8.82 8.07 18.28
N ALA A 214 9.71 9.05 18.38
CA ALA A 214 9.58 10.21 19.24
C ALA A 214 9.30 11.49 18.42
N TRP A 215 8.84 11.32 17.18
CA TRP A 215 8.50 12.41 16.25
C TRP A 215 9.67 13.36 15.94
N ASN A 216 10.92 12.88 16.04
CA ASN A 216 12.08 13.65 15.59
C ASN A 216 12.32 13.42 14.10
N LEU A 217 12.47 14.52 13.35
CA LEU A 217 12.75 14.47 11.91
C LEU A 217 14.12 13.82 11.66
N GLN A 218 14.14 12.81 10.81
CA GLN A 218 15.33 12.01 10.51
C GLN A 218 16.21 12.70 9.45
N PRO A 219 17.53 12.46 9.47
CA PRO A 219 18.46 13.11 8.54
C PRO A 219 18.54 12.37 7.19
N PHE A 220 17.38 11.97 6.66
CA PHE A 220 17.23 11.39 5.33
C PHE A 220 15.80 11.62 4.81
N GLN A 221 15.66 11.54 3.50
CA GLN A 221 14.41 11.77 2.79
C GLN A 221 14.03 10.54 1.99
N MET A 222 12.72 10.35 1.79
CA MET A 222 12.15 9.30 0.95
C MET A 222 11.22 9.91 -0.10
N GLU A 223 11.55 9.70 -1.38
CA GLU A 223 10.79 10.09 -2.58
C GLU A 223 10.60 11.61 -2.80
N TYR A 224 10.09 12.32 -1.80
CA TYR A 224 9.70 13.73 -1.82
C TYR A 224 10.53 14.56 -0.83
N PRO A 225 10.60 15.89 -1.02
CA PRO A 225 11.22 16.78 -0.04
C PRO A 225 10.40 16.82 1.27
N ASN A 226 11.04 17.35 2.32
CA ASN A 226 10.35 17.64 3.58
C ASN A 226 9.41 18.84 3.41
N THR A 227 8.42 18.94 4.28
CA THR A 227 7.59 20.15 4.42
C THR A 227 8.47 21.37 4.70
N PRO A 228 8.08 22.56 4.21
CA PRO A 228 8.85 23.79 4.40
C PRO A 228 8.83 24.28 5.86
N LEU A 229 7.81 23.88 6.62
CA LEU A 229 7.64 24.22 8.03
C LEU A 229 7.62 22.96 8.89
N PRO A 230 8.08 23.02 10.16
CA PRO A 230 7.89 21.95 11.13
C PRO A 230 6.41 21.62 11.31
N VAL A 231 6.13 20.33 11.55
CA VAL A 231 4.78 19.82 11.80
C VAL A 231 4.77 19.17 13.17
N ASP A 232 3.82 19.60 14.00
CA ASP A 232 3.62 19.07 15.34
C ASP A 232 3.20 17.60 15.32
N GLU A 233 3.51 16.89 16.41
CA GLU A 233 3.11 15.50 16.58
C GLU A 233 1.58 15.35 16.57
N PRO A 234 1.00 14.46 15.74
CA PRO A 234 -0.42 14.17 15.79
C PRO A 234 -0.85 13.54 17.13
N GLU A 235 -2.00 13.94 17.66
CA GLU A 235 -2.53 13.48 18.96
C GLU A 235 -2.58 11.95 19.11
N SER A 236 -2.91 11.24 18.01
CA SER A 236 -3.02 9.78 17.98
C SER A 236 -1.73 9.07 17.54
N PHE A 237 -0.60 9.78 17.43
CA PHE A 237 0.66 9.23 16.92
C PHE A 237 1.19 8.05 17.75
N HIS A 238 1.36 8.21 19.06
CA HIS A 238 1.86 7.11 19.89
C HIS A 238 0.93 5.87 19.86
N LYS A 239 -0.38 6.08 19.83
CA LYS A 239 -1.37 4.99 19.68
C LYS A 239 -1.21 4.30 18.32
N SER A 240 -0.92 5.04 17.24
CA SER A 240 -0.73 4.48 15.90
C SER A 240 0.56 3.67 15.79
N VAL A 241 1.63 4.09 16.47
CA VAL A 241 2.88 3.30 16.60
C VAL A 241 2.63 1.97 17.30
N ILE A 242 1.89 1.96 18.42
CA ILE A 242 1.54 0.71 19.12
C ILE A 242 0.71 -0.19 18.21
N ALA A 243 -0.31 0.36 17.57
CA ALA A 243 -1.20 -0.41 16.71
C ALA A 243 -0.48 -1.01 15.49
N ALA A 244 0.47 -0.28 14.89
CA ALA A 244 1.30 -0.80 13.81
C ALA A 244 2.18 -1.98 14.26
N GLN A 245 2.74 -1.93 15.46
CA GLN A 245 3.51 -3.06 16.02
C GLN A 245 2.63 -4.29 16.29
N ASP A 246 1.40 -4.10 16.78
CA ASP A 246 0.43 -5.19 16.95
C ASP A 246 0.13 -5.90 15.61
N LEU A 247 -0.05 -5.12 14.53
CA LEU A 247 -0.24 -5.64 13.18
C LEU A 247 1.03 -6.27 12.60
N ALA A 248 2.22 -5.81 12.98
CA ALA A 248 3.49 -6.27 12.42
C ALA A 248 4.11 -7.48 13.16
N LYS A 249 3.57 -7.88 14.32
CA LYS A 249 4.19 -8.84 15.26
C LYS A 249 4.73 -10.14 14.66
N GLU A 250 4.12 -10.64 13.58
CA GLU A 250 4.53 -11.88 12.90
C GLU A 250 5.08 -11.66 11.50
N ILE A 251 5.48 -10.42 11.19
CA ILE A 251 5.96 -10.02 9.88
C ILE A 251 7.38 -9.48 10.06
N ASP A 252 8.31 -10.07 9.31
CA ASP A 252 9.75 -9.73 9.33
C ASP A 252 10.02 -8.30 8.83
N TYR A 253 9.22 -7.83 7.87
CA TYR A 253 9.14 -6.42 7.51
C TYR A 253 7.79 -6.10 6.87
N CYS A 254 7.16 -5.01 7.30
CA CYS A 254 6.04 -4.42 6.56
C CYS A 254 5.96 -2.93 6.84
N ARG A 255 5.28 -2.22 5.95
CA ARG A 255 4.85 -0.86 6.20
C ARG A 255 3.36 -0.88 6.52
N VAL A 256 2.96 -0.31 7.64
CA VAL A 256 1.57 -0.18 8.05
C VAL A 256 1.13 1.25 7.76
N ASP A 257 0.16 1.40 6.86
CA ASP A 257 -0.33 2.69 6.39
C ASP A 257 -1.63 3.01 7.13
N LEU A 258 -1.64 4.13 7.86
CA LEU A 258 -2.72 4.57 8.74
C LEU A 258 -3.10 6.02 8.44
N MET A 259 -4.40 6.33 8.54
CA MET A 259 -4.90 7.70 8.46
C MET A 259 -5.34 8.16 9.84
N LEU A 260 -4.91 9.36 10.27
CA LEU A 260 -5.19 9.88 11.60
C LEU A 260 -6.26 10.97 11.55
N LYS A 261 -7.32 10.85 12.34
CA LYS A 261 -8.39 11.85 12.43
C LYS A 261 -8.74 12.14 13.89
N GLY A 262 -8.06 13.14 14.45
CA GLY A 262 -8.10 13.41 15.89
C GLY A 262 -7.56 12.21 16.66
N ASP A 263 -8.33 11.71 17.61
CA ASP A 263 -8.02 10.49 18.38
C ASP A 263 -8.20 9.18 17.61
N ASP A 264 -8.92 9.21 16.49
CA ASP A 264 -9.25 8.01 15.73
C ASP A 264 -8.16 7.66 14.72
N ILE A 265 -7.79 6.38 14.69
CA ILE A 265 -6.84 5.81 13.74
C ILE A 265 -7.60 4.92 12.76
N TYR A 266 -7.42 5.15 11.47
CA TYR A 266 -8.08 4.37 10.43
C TYR A 266 -7.07 3.54 9.63
N PHE A 267 -7.39 2.26 9.43
CA PHE A 267 -6.60 1.38 8.60
C PHE A 267 -6.65 1.78 7.12
N SER A 268 -5.50 1.86 6.45
CA SER A 268 -5.41 1.98 4.99
C SER A 268 -4.93 0.67 4.36
N GLU A 269 -3.68 0.28 4.63
CA GLU A 269 -3.09 -0.95 4.09
C GLU A 269 -1.90 -1.48 4.91
N ILE A 270 -1.53 -2.74 4.67
CA ILE A 270 -0.22 -3.30 5.03
C ILE A 270 0.55 -3.51 3.71
N THR A 271 1.60 -2.72 3.48
CA THR A 271 2.45 -2.82 2.30
C THR A 271 3.65 -3.73 2.58
N LEU A 272 3.78 -4.82 1.82
CA LEU A 272 4.89 -5.78 1.95
C LEU A 272 6.09 -5.49 1.05
N SER A 273 5.89 -4.69 0.02
CA SER A 273 6.91 -4.35 -0.98
C SER A 273 6.76 -2.91 -1.47
N PRO A 274 6.95 -1.91 -0.59
CA PRO A 274 6.79 -0.51 -0.97
C PRO A 274 7.66 -0.18 -2.18
N LYS A 275 7.03 0.45 -3.18
CA LYS A 275 7.61 0.80 -4.50
C LYS A 275 8.22 -0.36 -5.30
N ARG A 276 8.07 -1.61 -4.83
CA ARG A 276 8.74 -2.82 -5.33
C ARG A 276 10.27 -2.76 -5.15
N GLY A 277 10.72 -2.27 -3.99
CA GLY A 277 12.15 -2.16 -3.70
C GLY A 277 12.83 -1.12 -4.59
N LYS A 278 12.15 0.00 -4.83
CA LYS A 278 12.62 1.12 -5.65
C LYS A 278 12.35 2.45 -4.96
N LEU A 279 12.56 2.45 -3.65
CA LEU A 279 12.48 3.64 -2.82
C LEU A 279 13.67 4.54 -3.15
N LYS A 280 13.41 5.80 -3.46
CA LYS A 280 14.41 6.84 -3.60
C LYS A 280 14.75 7.39 -2.22
N ILE A 281 15.88 6.94 -1.67
CA ILE A 281 16.33 7.30 -0.33
C ILE A 281 17.57 8.20 -0.44
N THR A 282 17.53 9.38 0.19
CA THR A 282 18.61 10.37 0.11
C THR A 282 19.06 10.80 1.52
N PRO A 283 20.35 10.74 1.86
CA PRO A 283 21.47 10.21 1.04
C PRO A 283 21.45 8.68 0.93
N SER A 284 22.04 8.14 -0.14
CA SER A 284 21.97 6.71 -0.50
C SER A 284 22.50 5.76 0.57
N ILE A 285 23.39 6.21 1.45
CA ILE A 285 23.88 5.43 2.61
C ILE A 285 22.75 4.92 3.51
N TRP A 286 21.60 5.62 3.54
CA TRP A 286 20.46 5.22 4.33
C TRP A 286 19.75 3.97 3.80
N ASP A 287 19.83 3.65 2.50
CA ASP A 287 19.25 2.42 1.97
C ASP A 287 19.91 1.18 2.61
N ALA A 288 21.24 1.22 2.81
CA ALA A 288 21.97 0.17 3.52
C ALA A 288 21.70 0.18 5.03
N LYS A 289 21.62 1.36 5.68
CA LYS A 289 21.30 1.47 7.12
C LYS A 289 19.92 0.95 7.47
N LEU A 290 18.94 1.21 6.62
CA LEU A 290 17.59 0.67 6.80
C LEU A 290 17.55 -0.83 6.45
N GLY A 291 18.31 -1.23 5.43
CA GLY A 291 18.51 -2.63 5.09
C GLY A 291 19.04 -3.46 6.26
N SER A 292 19.98 -2.94 7.06
CA SER A 292 20.55 -3.67 8.21
C SER A 292 19.55 -3.90 9.36
N MET A 293 18.42 -3.17 9.39
CA MET A 293 17.34 -3.41 10.35
C MET A 293 16.56 -4.70 10.04
N TRP A 294 16.61 -5.17 8.79
CA TRP A 294 15.89 -6.35 8.34
C TRP A 294 16.81 -7.57 8.21
N ASP A 295 16.87 -8.37 9.27
CA ASP A 295 17.51 -9.69 9.18
C ASP A 295 16.60 -10.72 8.50
N LEU A 296 16.95 -11.13 7.27
CA LEU A 296 16.20 -12.12 6.50
C LEU A 296 16.32 -13.54 7.06
N SER A 297 17.35 -13.83 7.86
CA SER A 297 17.55 -15.17 8.47
C SER A 297 16.54 -15.48 9.58
N LEU A 298 15.95 -14.43 10.17
CA LEU A 298 14.92 -14.54 11.20
C LEU A 298 13.51 -14.73 10.63
N ALA A 299 13.35 -14.66 9.31
CA ALA A 299 12.06 -14.89 8.67
C ALA A 299 11.62 -16.33 9.00
N LYS A 300 10.51 -16.46 9.75
CA LYS A 300 9.94 -17.77 10.07
C LYS A 300 9.46 -18.44 8.79
N THR A 301 10.25 -19.39 8.27
CA THR A 301 9.82 -20.38 7.28
C THR A 301 8.96 -21.46 7.96
N GLY A 302 7.93 -21.05 8.69
CA GLY A 302 7.02 -21.94 9.39
C GLY A 302 5.64 -21.86 8.78
N SER A 303 5.07 -23.01 8.41
CA SER A 303 3.67 -23.19 8.03
C SER A 303 2.75 -22.49 9.04
N ILE A 304 2.18 -21.36 8.64
CA ILE A 304 1.02 -20.79 9.34
C ILE A 304 -0.13 -21.73 9.00
N GLU A 305 -0.64 -22.45 10.00
CA GLU A 305 -1.83 -23.27 9.81
C GLU A 305 -2.93 -22.41 9.17
N PRO A 306 -3.64 -22.91 8.15
CA PRO A 306 -4.77 -22.21 7.60
C PRO A 306 -5.87 -22.18 8.67
N VAL A 307 -5.85 -21.14 9.50
CA VAL A 307 -7.10 -20.66 10.06
C VAL A 307 -7.93 -20.24 8.84
N TYR A 308 -9.21 -20.60 8.82
CA TYR A 308 -10.21 -20.37 7.76
C TYR A 308 -10.40 -21.51 6.75
N SER A 309 -11.14 -22.53 7.18
CA SER A 309 -12.31 -22.96 6.42
C SER A 309 -13.42 -21.90 6.59
N CYS A 310 -13.86 -21.30 5.49
CA CYS A 310 -15.10 -20.52 5.46
C CYS A 310 -16.20 -21.43 4.86
N PRO A 311 -17.45 -21.37 5.34
CA PRO A 311 -18.57 -22.19 4.83
C PRO A 311 -18.91 -21.92 3.36
#